data_AF-A0A3D9I8L8-F1
#
_entry.id   AF-A0A3D9I8L8-F1
#
_cell.length_a   1.000
_cell.length_b   1.000
_cell.length_c   1.000
_cell.angle_alpha   90.00
_cell.angle_beta   90.00
_cell.angle_gamma   90.00
#
_symmetry.space_group_name_H-M   'P 1'
#
loop_
_entity.id
_entity.type
_entity.pdbx_description
1 polymer ?
#
loop_
_entity_poly.entity_id
_entity_poly.type
_entity_poly.pdbx_seq_one_letter_code
_entity_poly.pdbx_strand_id
1 'polypeptide(L)' 'MAKAISAKAANPGDVLAREVITAAGIVLLPSGVTLTREILDKLKQFGVYTLIIE' A
#
# COMPACT_ATOMS: atom_id res chain seq x y z
N MET A 1 -8.84 8.24 9.83
CA MET A 1 -7.66 9.00 10.30
C MET A 1 -6.48 8.20 9.81
N ALA A 2 -5.63 8.77 8.95
CA ALA A 2 -4.59 7.99 8.30
C ALA A 2 -3.64 7.32 9.31
N LYS A 3 -3.44 6.00 9.17
CA LYS A 3 -2.57 5.21 10.05
C LYS A 3 -1.52 4.45 9.26
N ALA A 4 -0.30 4.43 9.78
CA ALA A 4 0.77 3.61 9.24
C ALA A 4 0.62 2.17 9.74
N ILE A 5 0.57 1.21 8.82
CA ILE A 5 0.49 -0.20 9.13
C ILE A 5 1.55 -0.96 8.34
N SER A 6 1.91 -2.15 8.84
CA SER A 6 2.71 -3.06 8.02
C SER A 6 1.87 -3.58 6.85
N ALA A 7 2.49 -3.80 5.69
CA ALA A 7 1.84 -4.37 4.51
C ALA A 7 1.28 -5.79 4.79
N LYS A 8 1.79 -6.49 5.81
CA LYS A 8 1.27 -7.78 6.29
C LYS A 8 -0.04 -7.66 7.08
N ALA A 9 -0.28 -6.51 7.71
CA ALA A 9 -1.49 -6.22 8.47
C ALA A 9 -2.59 -5.58 7.61
N ALA A 10 -2.29 -5.26 6.34
CA ALA A 10 -3.24 -4.69 5.41
C ALA A 10 -4.19 -5.77 4.89
N ASN A 11 -5.47 -5.40 4.77
CA ASN A 11 -6.54 -6.27 4.32
C ASN A 11 -7.09 -5.82 2.97
N PRO A 12 -7.61 -6.75 2.15
CA PRO A 12 -8.41 -6.38 1.00
C PRO A 12 -9.59 -5.51 1.44
N GLY A 13 -9.80 -4.38 0.79
CA GLY A 13 -10.82 -3.39 1.14
C GLY A 13 -10.27 -2.15 1.86
N ASP A 14 -9.07 -2.21 2.45
CA ASP A 14 -8.41 -1.03 3.01
C ASP A 14 -8.10 -0.01 1.90
N VAL A 15 -8.24 1.28 2.19
CA VAL A 15 -7.97 2.36 1.23
C VAL A 15 -6.64 3.01 1.56
N LEU A 16 -5.78 3.15 0.56
CA LEU A 16 -4.51 3.88 0.71
C LEU A 16 -4.78 5.36 0.95
N ALA A 17 -4.35 5.88 2.10
CA ALA A 17 -4.40 7.31 2.41
C ALA A 17 -3.27 8.09 1.72
N ARG A 18 -2.17 7.43 1.32
CA ARG A 18 -1.04 8.03 0.59
C ARG A 18 -0.54 7.11 -0.50
N GLU A 19 0.11 7.70 -1.50
CA GLU A 19 0.77 6.97 -2.57
C GLU A 19 1.89 6.07 -2.03
N VAL A 20 2.09 4.94 -2.71
CA VAL A 20 3.20 4.02 -2.46
C VAL A 20 4.27 4.32 -3.49
N ILE A 21 5.45 4.73 -3.01
CA ILE A 21 6.59 5.09 -3.85
C ILE A 21 7.74 4.12 -3.58
N THR A 22 8.44 3.68 -4.63
CA THR A 22 9.67 2.91 -4.49
C THR A 22 10.84 3.77 -4.01
N ALA A 23 11.93 3.13 -3.58
CA ALA A 23 13.18 3.84 -3.27
C ALA A 23 13.75 4.63 -4.47
N ALA A 24 13.39 4.26 -5.70
CA ALA A 24 13.79 4.97 -6.92
C ALA A 24 12.87 6.17 -7.26
N GLY A 25 11.89 6.49 -6.40
CA GLY A 25 10.96 7.60 -6.62
C GLY A 25 9.81 7.27 -7.59
N ILE A 26 9.61 6.00 -7.93
CA ILE A 26 8.54 5.57 -8.84
C ILE A 26 7.27 5.31 -8.04
N VAL A 27 6.16 5.92 -8.44
CA VAL A 27 4.83 5.66 -7.86
C VAL A 27 4.34 4.30 -8.33
N LEU A 28 4.14 3.37 -7.38
CA LEU A 28 3.55 2.05 -7.65
C LEU A 28 2.02 2.11 -7.60
N LEU A 29 1.47 2.84 -6.62
CA LEU A 29 0.04 2.98 -6.41
C LEU A 29 -0.27 4.41 -5.95
N PRO A 30 -1.27 5.07 -6.55
CA PRO A 30 -1.74 6.36 -6.06
C PRO A 30 -2.53 6.21 -4.75
N SER A 31 -2.71 7.32 -4.03
CA SER A 31 -3.65 7.41 -2.91
C SER A 31 -5.10 7.22 -3.38
N GLY A 32 -5.97 6.77 -2.48
CA GLY A 32 -7.39 6.48 -2.74
C GLY A 32 -7.63 5.10 -3.35
N VAL A 33 -6.59 4.33 -3.66
CA VAL A 33 -6.73 2.97 -4.17
C VAL A 33 -7.18 2.03 -3.06
N THR A 34 -8.23 1.27 -3.34
CA THR A 34 -8.66 0.14 -2.51
C THR A 34 -7.72 -1.04 -2.74
N LEU A 35 -7.13 -1.55 -1.66
CA LEU A 35 -6.25 -2.70 -1.70
C LEU A 35 -7.05 -3.96 -2.07
N THR A 36 -6.58 -4.68 -3.08
CA THR A 36 -7.06 -6.01 -3.45
C THR A 36 -6.02 -7.06 -3.05
N ARG A 37 -6.40 -8.35 -3.05
CA ARG A 37 -5.42 -9.43 -2.82
C ARG A 37 -4.26 -9.38 -3.82
N GLU A 38 -4.58 -9.14 -5.09
CA GLU A 38 -3.57 -9.02 -6.15
C GLU A 38 -2.61 -7.85 -5.90
N ILE A 39 -3.14 -6.70 -5.46
CA ILE A 39 -2.33 -5.53 -5.11
C ILE A 39 -1.41 -5.85 -3.91
N LEU A 40 -1.94 -6.47 -2.87
CA LEU A 40 -1.16 -6.85 -1.68
C LEU A 40 -0.03 -7.81 -2.03
N ASP A 41 -0.27 -8.75 -2.94
CA ASP A 41 0.76 -9.69 -3.38
C ASP A 41 1.83 -9.01 -4.25
N LYS A 42 1.45 -8.08 -5.13
CA LYS A 42 2.40 -7.23 -5.86
C LYS A 42 3.25 -6.38 -4.91
N LEU A 43 2.64 -5.75 -3.91
CA LEU A 43 3.35 -4.93 -2.93
C LEU A 43 4.42 -5.72 -2.17
N LYS A 44 4.15 -6.98 -1.83
CA LYS A 44 5.16 -7.88 -1.24
C LYS A 44 6.31 -8.17 -2.20
N GLN A 45 6.03 -8.40 -3.48
CA GLN A 45 7.05 -8.64 -4.51
C GLN A 45 7.95 -7.41 -4.72
N PHE A 46 7.39 -6.21 -4.61
CA PHE A 46 8.14 -4.95 -4.69
C PHE A 46 8.87 -4.57 -3.39
N GLY A 47 8.80 -5.40 -2.35
CA GLY A 47 9.46 -5.13 -1.07
C GLY A 47 8.84 -3.96 -0.30
N VAL A 48 7.55 -3.68 -0.50
CA VAL A 48 6.84 -2.65 0.26
C VAL A 48 6.42 -3.23 1.61
N TYR A 49 6.98 -2.70 2.69
CA TYR A 49 6.74 -3.20 4.05
C TYR A 49 5.75 -2.36 4.87
N THR A 50 5.55 -1.10 4.50
CA THR A 50 4.72 -0.14 5.25
C THR A 50 3.75 0.57 4.30
N LEU A 51 2.49 0.68 4.72
CA LEU A 51 1.42 1.36 4.00
C LEU A 51 0.75 2.38 4.92
N ILE A 52 0.16 3.41 4.34
CA ILE A 52 -0.63 4.39 5.07
C ILE A 52 -2.07 4.25 4.58
N ILE A 53 -2.99 3.87 5.45
CA ILE A 53 -4.40 3.60 5.13
C ILE A 53 -5.34 4.52 5.92
N GLU A 54 -6.57 4.72 5.43
CA GLU A 54 -7.58 5.60 6.04
C GLU A 54 -8.16 5.13 7.40
#